data_AF-A0A5E4YBQ4-F1
#
_entry.id   AF-A0A5E4YBQ4-F1
#
_cell.length_a   1.000
_cell.length_b   1.000
_cell.length_c   1.000
_cell.angle_alpha   90.00
_cell.angle_beta   90.00
_cell.angle_gamma   90.00
#
_symmetry.space_group_name_H-M   'P 1'
#
loop_
_entity.id
_entity.type
_entity.pdbx_description
1 polymer ?
#
loop_
_entity_poly.entity_id
_entity_poly.type
_entity_poly.pdbx_seq_one_letter_code
_entity_poly.pdbx_strand_id
1 'polypeptide(L)'
;MLMPLLNLNWMANALSLSPGLPMPHLAARKSDIITELRRVVLSPASTSQSLAYILTPTPASNWSQAPTTRAQVFAERLADVRPVCVRGSRDDARNCLLDLPPDTDVEVSASRLMLAGCETSLPTPVRTVLTRQRRDSHALEKAFSETFAAESEGKYSVASIEARLTQQLSRMSPDTQRMLRHADTYIEIPQLSFLRVVSSEQEARRHHVAGPFPEPRVRRSVGDPQVRDAMLGAYIRTPVGGSLHSLFISLATPSTVQQVLEDTLAHASQHVNQLFGEVPEAYMTTRMQMRAVGPGKNIVRTLAELLHEGHQRFGEFARSETREALAPESHRHVRQRRCQRDAPAPSVSTTQTPALARPTSRIDAQPQTSALPVQDPSRARLRRERKPSLAEMQAALKALERQMREMSSQSRPRYG
;
A
#
# COMPACT_ATOMS: atom_id res chain seq x y z
N MET A 1 -34.46 -47.59 5.58
CA MET A 1 -34.35 -46.63 6.70
C MET A 1 -33.35 -45.57 6.24
N LEU A 2 -33.74 -44.33 5.91
CA LEU A 2 -34.44 -43.27 6.65
C LEU A 2 -33.46 -42.14 7.03
N MET A 3 -33.30 -41.19 6.10
CA MET A 3 -33.14 -39.77 6.43
C MET A 3 -34.54 -39.17 6.70
N PRO A 4 -34.68 -38.16 7.57
CA PRO A 4 -34.63 -36.74 7.14
C PRO A 4 -33.57 -35.94 7.93
N LEU A 5 -32.94 -34.85 7.45
CA LEU A 5 -33.40 -33.65 6.73
C LEU A 5 -34.20 -32.63 7.57
N LEU A 6 -33.53 -31.54 7.97
CA LEU A 6 -34.02 -30.15 8.15
C LEU A 6 -32.75 -29.29 8.43
N ASN A 7 -32.10 -28.59 7.51
CA ASN A 7 -32.52 -27.69 6.41
C ASN A 7 -33.03 -26.32 6.89
N LEU A 8 -32.23 -25.27 6.67
CA LEU A 8 -32.64 -23.87 6.80
C LEU A 8 -31.83 -23.00 5.83
N ASN A 9 -32.28 -23.00 4.58
CA ASN A 9 -31.68 -22.28 3.46
C ASN A 9 -32.29 -20.86 3.37
N TRP A 10 -31.43 -19.83 3.27
CA TRP A 10 -31.68 -18.51 2.63
C TRP A 10 -32.93 -17.69 3.01
N MET A 11 -32.71 -16.48 3.57
CA MET A 11 -33.08 -15.19 2.92
C MET A 11 -32.83 -13.99 3.85
N ALA A 12 -31.80 -13.19 3.56
CA ALA A 12 -31.60 -11.84 4.11
C ALA A 12 -30.59 -11.04 3.26
N ASN A 13 -30.95 -10.73 2.01
CA ASN A 13 -30.23 -9.75 1.19
C ASN A 13 -30.63 -8.31 1.55
N ALA A 14 -29.77 -7.34 1.19
CA ALA A 14 -29.76 -5.92 1.58
C ALA A 14 -29.21 -5.67 3.00
N LEU A 15 -28.23 -4.78 3.22
CA LEU A 15 -27.60 -3.74 2.37
C LEU A 15 -26.08 -4.03 2.28
N SER A 16 -25.46 -4.31 1.13
CA SER A 16 -25.16 -3.43 -0.01
C SER A 16 -24.06 -2.36 0.23
N LEU A 17 -22.86 -2.66 -0.31
CA LEU A 17 -21.90 -1.72 -0.93
C LEU A 17 -21.16 -0.68 -0.07
N SER A 18 -19.89 -0.98 0.24
CA SER A 18 -18.76 -0.03 0.22
C SER A 18 -17.41 -0.76 0.15
N PRO A 19 -16.69 -0.77 -0.99
CA PRO A 19 -15.40 -1.44 -1.12
C PRO A 19 -14.25 -0.56 -0.57
N GLY A 20 -14.14 -0.46 0.75
CA GLY A 20 -12.99 0.16 1.42
C GLY A 20 -11.89 -0.87 1.72
N LEU A 21 -10.66 -0.63 1.25
CA LEU A 21 -9.51 -1.46 1.58
C LEU A 21 -9.11 -1.31 3.06
N PRO A 22 -8.85 -2.41 3.80
CA PRO A 22 -8.39 -2.33 5.18
C PRO A 22 -6.90 -1.99 5.24
N MET A 23 -6.57 -0.73 5.52
CA MET A 23 -5.21 -0.29 5.87
C MET A 23 -4.95 -0.49 7.38
N PRO A 24 -4.04 -1.39 7.79
CA PRO A 24 -3.59 -1.44 9.17
C PRO A 24 -2.58 -0.30 9.49
N HIS A 25 -2.35 -0.07 10.79
CA HIS A 25 -1.30 0.80 11.34
C HIS A 25 -1.42 2.33 11.15
N LEU A 26 -2.59 2.91 11.46
CA LEU A 26 -2.71 4.34 11.82
C LEU A 26 -3.10 4.55 13.29
N ALA A 27 -2.55 3.71 14.18
CA ALA A 27 -2.86 3.65 15.62
C ALA A 27 -1.65 3.94 16.52
N ALA A 28 -0.67 4.73 16.04
CA ALA A 28 0.56 5.06 16.79
C ALA A 28 0.99 6.55 16.67
N ARG A 29 0.06 7.46 16.35
CA ARG A 29 0.28 8.92 16.33
C ARG A 29 -0.90 9.66 16.97
N LYS A 30 -0.91 9.75 18.30
CA LYS A 30 -1.91 10.55 19.04
C LYS A 30 -1.37 11.33 20.26
N SER A 31 -0.06 11.39 20.42
CA SER A 31 0.64 12.44 21.16
C SER A 31 1.25 13.48 20.19
N ASP A 32 1.75 14.58 20.74
CA ASP A 32 2.67 15.55 20.10
C ASP A 32 2.18 16.46 18.95
N ILE A 33 0.93 16.37 18.51
CA ILE A 33 0.34 17.40 17.63
C ILE A 33 0.14 18.75 18.37
N ILE A 34 -0.17 18.71 19.66
CA ILE A 34 -0.42 19.92 20.49
C ILE A 34 0.90 20.65 20.81
N THR A 35 2.02 19.92 20.88
CA THR A 35 3.33 20.45 21.24
C THR A 35 3.91 21.30 20.10
N GLU A 36 3.84 20.82 18.86
CA GLU A 36 4.37 21.52 17.68
C GLU A 36 3.56 22.76 17.29
N LEU A 37 2.23 22.71 17.42
CA LEU A 37 1.37 23.88 17.14
C LEU A 37 1.66 25.10 18.02
N ARG A 38 2.37 24.94 19.16
CA ARG A 38 2.83 26.06 19.99
C ARG A 38 4.14 26.70 19.52
N ARG A 39 4.97 26.01 18.70
CA ARG A 39 6.20 26.60 18.14
C ARG A 39 5.93 27.54 16.97
N VAL A 40 4.96 27.20 16.11
CA VAL A 40 4.66 27.94 14.87
C VAL A 40 4.10 29.36 15.13
N VAL A 41 3.64 29.66 16.35
CA VAL A 41 3.06 30.97 16.72
C VAL A 41 4.11 32.01 17.11
N LEU A 42 5.38 31.62 17.35
CA LEU A 42 6.43 32.49 17.90
C LEU A 42 7.71 32.48 17.06
N SER A 43 7.60 32.88 15.78
CA SER A 43 8.77 33.23 14.95
C SER A 43 8.39 34.33 13.96
N PRO A 44 9.12 35.47 13.91
CA PRO A 44 8.84 36.55 12.98
C PRO A 44 9.20 36.16 11.55
N ALA A 45 8.48 36.71 10.57
CA ALA A 45 8.80 36.51 9.17
C ALA A 45 10.05 37.30 8.76
N SER A 46 11.01 36.62 8.12
CA SER A 46 12.11 37.23 7.39
C SER A 46 12.30 36.52 6.06
N THR A 47 12.33 37.28 4.98
CA THR A 47 12.56 36.80 3.62
C THR A 47 14.05 36.72 3.28
N SER A 48 14.37 36.04 2.17
CA SER A 48 15.66 36.09 1.46
C SER A 48 16.87 35.34 2.06
N GLN A 49 16.98 34.07 1.68
CA GLN A 49 18.25 33.36 1.35
C GLN A 49 17.86 32.16 0.46
N SER A 50 18.32 32.01 -0.78
CA SER A 50 19.70 32.00 -1.32
C SER A 50 20.45 30.71 -1.01
N LEU A 51 20.75 29.99 -2.09
CA LEU A 51 21.52 28.75 -2.22
C LEU A 51 22.53 28.46 -1.09
N ALA A 52 22.19 27.51 -0.22
CA ALA A 52 23.10 26.93 0.77
C ALA A 52 22.86 25.42 0.91
N TYR A 53 23.31 24.64 -0.08
CA TYR A 53 23.43 23.18 0.03
C TYR A 53 24.65 22.85 0.90
N ILE A 54 24.57 23.16 2.20
CA ILE A 54 25.59 22.78 3.17
C ILE A 54 25.28 21.36 3.65
N LEU A 55 26.27 20.48 3.54
CA LEU A 55 26.23 19.13 4.07
C LEU A 55 26.00 19.18 5.58
N THR A 56 24.78 18.92 6.02
CA THR A 56 24.50 18.67 7.44
C THR A 56 25.19 17.37 7.85
N PRO A 57 25.70 17.27 9.10
CA PRO A 57 26.16 16.00 9.63
C PRO A 57 25.03 14.98 9.51
N THR A 58 25.34 13.77 9.03
CA THR A 58 24.33 12.70 8.86
C THR A 58 23.56 12.53 10.17
N PRO A 59 22.23 12.75 10.19
CA PRO A 59 21.45 12.49 11.39
C PRO A 59 21.62 11.02 11.77
N ALA A 60 21.70 10.74 13.07
CA ALA A 60 21.90 9.38 13.57
C ALA A 60 20.89 8.44 12.89
N SER A 61 21.41 7.49 12.10
CA SER A 61 20.64 6.82 11.05
C SER A 61 19.31 6.30 11.56
N ASN A 62 18.19 6.73 10.97
CA ASN A 62 16.86 6.42 11.48
C ASN A 62 16.43 4.98 11.16
N TRP A 63 17.05 4.05 11.86
CA TRP A 63 16.83 2.62 11.80
C TRP A 63 15.43 2.15 12.23
N SER A 64 14.53 3.07 12.62
CA SER A 64 13.11 2.75 12.83
C SER A 64 12.33 2.54 11.52
N GLN A 65 12.92 2.92 10.38
CA GLN A 65 12.34 2.78 9.04
C GLN A 65 13.02 1.65 8.28
N ALA A 66 12.20 0.82 7.61
CA ALA A 66 12.64 -0.18 6.65
C ALA A 66 13.32 0.46 5.41
N PRO A 67 13.92 -0.33 4.51
CA PRO A 67 14.39 0.18 3.23
C PRO A 67 13.29 0.86 2.43
N THR A 68 13.63 1.95 1.75
CA THR A 68 12.70 2.70 0.93
C THR A 68 12.25 1.86 -0.27
N THR A 69 10.94 1.75 -0.54
CA THR A 69 10.41 1.01 -1.71
C THR A 69 10.08 1.94 -2.87
N ARG A 70 10.15 1.43 -4.11
CA ARG A 70 9.78 2.18 -5.32
C ARG A 70 8.33 2.69 -5.25
N ALA A 71 7.41 1.90 -4.69
CA ALA A 71 6.03 2.30 -4.49
C ALA A 71 5.89 3.50 -3.51
N GLN A 72 6.68 3.53 -2.43
CA GLN A 72 6.72 4.65 -1.49
C GLN A 72 7.20 5.94 -2.16
N VAL A 73 8.34 5.90 -2.87
CA VAL A 73 8.87 7.07 -3.59
C VAL A 73 7.84 7.62 -4.58
N PHE A 74 7.17 6.73 -5.34
CA PHE A 74 6.15 7.14 -6.30
C PHE A 74 4.90 7.70 -5.62
N ALA A 75 4.48 7.16 -4.47
CA ALA A 75 3.35 7.67 -3.71
C ALA A 75 3.63 9.05 -3.09
N GLU A 76 4.76 9.21 -2.40
CA GLU A 76 5.15 10.47 -1.76
C GLU A 76 5.39 11.58 -2.80
N ARG A 77 6.13 11.29 -3.86
CA ARG A 77 6.45 12.27 -4.92
C ARG A 77 5.26 12.60 -5.83
N LEU A 78 4.10 11.97 -5.66
CA LEU A 78 2.86 12.22 -6.42
C LEU A 78 1.62 12.49 -5.55
N ALA A 79 1.78 12.69 -4.23
CA ALA A 79 0.65 12.81 -3.29
C ALA A 79 -0.32 13.99 -3.55
N ASP A 80 0.18 15.09 -4.14
CA ASP A 80 -0.61 16.25 -4.62
C ASP A 80 -1.33 16.01 -5.95
N VAL A 81 -0.97 14.96 -6.70
CA VAL A 81 -1.55 14.66 -8.01
C VAL A 81 -2.86 13.92 -7.83
N ARG A 82 -3.97 14.60 -8.16
CA ARG A 82 -5.31 14.03 -8.07
C ARG A 82 -5.42 12.72 -8.89
N PRO A 83 -6.17 11.72 -8.39
CA PRO A 83 -6.57 10.56 -9.18
C PRO A 83 -7.24 10.92 -10.51
N VAL A 84 -7.23 9.97 -11.44
CA VAL A 84 -7.84 10.11 -12.75
C VAL A 84 -8.84 8.98 -12.98
N CYS A 85 -10.10 9.35 -13.14
CA CYS A 85 -11.16 8.41 -13.49
C CYS A 85 -10.96 7.86 -14.91
N VAL A 86 -10.74 6.55 -14.99
CA VAL A 86 -10.58 5.76 -16.22
C VAL A 86 -11.62 4.64 -16.27
N ARG A 87 -12.03 4.26 -17.48
CA ARG A 87 -13.06 3.24 -17.74
C ARG A 87 -12.42 2.03 -18.41
N GLY A 88 -12.52 0.86 -17.79
CA GLY A 88 -12.02 -0.39 -18.37
C GLY A 88 -12.76 -0.76 -19.66
N SER A 89 -12.04 -1.28 -20.66
CA SER A 89 -12.63 -1.75 -21.93
C SER A 89 -12.74 -3.27 -21.98
N ARG A 90 -13.59 -3.78 -22.88
CA ARG A 90 -13.57 -5.19 -23.32
C ARG A 90 -12.49 -5.45 -24.37
N ASP A 91 -12.07 -4.41 -25.08
CA ASP A 91 -11.03 -4.44 -26.11
C ASP A 91 -9.66 -4.25 -25.45
N ASP A 92 -8.80 -5.27 -25.49
CA ASP A 92 -7.50 -5.22 -24.84
C ASP A 92 -6.52 -4.21 -25.47
N ALA A 93 -6.67 -3.93 -26.77
CA ALA A 93 -5.89 -2.90 -27.46
C ALA A 93 -6.27 -1.47 -27.01
N ARG A 94 -7.31 -1.32 -26.17
CA ARG A 94 -7.71 -0.05 -25.52
C ARG A 94 -7.37 -0.02 -24.03
N ASN A 95 -6.90 -1.13 -23.46
CA ASN A 95 -6.54 -1.21 -22.05
C ASN A 95 -5.02 -1.10 -21.85
N CYS A 96 -4.67 -0.46 -20.74
CA CYS A 96 -3.36 -0.58 -20.12
C CYS A 96 -3.50 -1.42 -18.83
N LEU A 97 -2.50 -2.26 -18.50
CA LEU A 97 -2.53 -3.29 -17.45
C LEU A 97 -2.68 -2.72 -16.03
N LEU A 98 -3.94 -2.42 -15.71
CA LEU A 98 -4.40 -1.87 -14.44
C LEU A 98 -5.43 -2.78 -13.76
N ASP A 99 -5.76 -3.93 -14.37
CA ASP A 99 -6.84 -4.86 -13.97
C ASP A 99 -8.19 -4.14 -13.74
N LEU A 100 -8.57 -3.26 -14.66
CA LEU A 100 -9.88 -2.59 -14.62
C LEU A 100 -10.98 -3.55 -15.09
N PRO A 101 -12.10 -3.69 -14.35
CA PRO A 101 -13.25 -4.41 -14.85
C PRO A 101 -13.81 -3.73 -16.12
N PRO A 102 -14.29 -4.50 -17.12
CA PRO A 102 -14.85 -3.92 -18.34
C PRO A 102 -16.09 -3.07 -18.02
N ASP A 103 -16.30 -2.02 -18.80
CA ASP A 103 -17.44 -1.10 -18.70
C ASP A 103 -17.62 -0.44 -17.31
N THR A 104 -16.56 -0.44 -16.49
CA THR A 104 -16.58 0.09 -15.12
C THR A 104 -15.65 1.30 -15.01
N ASP A 105 -16.16 2.36 -14.38
CA ASP A 105 -15.45 3.61 -14.14
C ASP A 105 -14.71 3.55 -12.79
N VAL A 106 -13.41 3.82 -12.79
CA VAL A 106 -12.50 3.63 -11.65
C VAL A 106 -11.54 4.82 -11.51
N GLU A 107 -11.48 5.40 -10.31
CA GLU A 107 -10.45 6.40 -9.97
C GLU A 107 -9.10 5.72 -9.70
N VAL A 108 -8.06 6.09 -10.47
CA VAL A 108 -6.71 5.52 -10.34
C VAL A 108 -5.70 6.61 -10.01
N SER A 109 -4.85 6.40 -9.00
CA SER A 109 -3.82 7.36 -8.61
C SER A 109 -2.72 7.50 -9.68
N ALA A 110 -2.08 8.66 -9.74
CA ALA A 110 -0.94 8.87 -10.62
C ALA A 110 0.23 7.90 -10.32
N SER A 111 0.44 7.56 -9.05
CA SER A 111 1.42 6.54 -8.64
C SER A 111 1.11 5.16 -9.22
N ARG A 112 -0.14 4.66 -9.11
CA ARG A 112 -0.54 3.36 -9.70
C ARG A 112 -0.45 3.39 -11.22
N LEU A 113 -0.82 4.49 -11.87
CA LEU A 113 -0.65 4.63 -13.32
C LEU A 113 0.82 4.55 -13.74
N MET A 114 1.74 5.24 -13.05
CA MET A 114 3.16 5.20 -13.40
C MET A 114 3.82 3.85 -13.05
N LEU A 115 3.53 3.26 -11.89
CA LEU A 115 4.05 1.95 -11.48
C LEU A 115 3.57 0.80 -12.40
N ALA A 116 2.40 0.93 -13.02
CA ALA A 116 1.92 0.00 -14.05
C ALA A 116 2.55 0.23 -15.44
N GLY A 117 3.18 1.39 -15.69
CA GLY A 117 3.65 1.83 -17.02
C GLY A 117 2.60 2.59 -17.84
N CYS A 118 1.43 2.85 -17.27
CA CYS A 118 0.25 3.47 -17.88
C CYS A 118 0.23 5.00 -17.83
N GLU A 119 1.40 5.65 -17.82
CA GLU A 119 1.54 7.11 -17.68
C GLU A 119 0.77 7.88 -18.76
N THR A 120 0.66 7.33 -19.96
CA THR A 120 -0.11 7.86 -21.11
C THR A 120 -1.60 8.07 -20.83
N SER A 121 -2.15 7.42 -19.80
CA SER A 121 -3.53 7.61 -19.33
C SER A 121 -3.72 8.92 -18.54
N LEU A 122 -2.64 9.50 -17.99
CA LEU A 122 -2.69 10.82 -17.34
C LEU A 122 -3.02 11.93 -18.36
N PRO A 123 -3.70 13.01 -17.95
CA PRO A 123 -3.94 14.17 -18.81
C PRO A 123 -2.65 14.78 -19.36
N THR A 124 -2.60 15.09 -20.66
CA THR A 124 -1.45 15.75 -21.28
C THR A 124 -0.97 16.99 -20.51
N PRO A 125 -1.84 17.91 -20.03
CA PRO A 125 -1.39 19.05 -19.21
C PRO A 125 -0.72 18.63 -17.89
N VAL A 126 -1.21 17.54 -17.26
CA VAL A 126 -0.62 16.99 -16.03
C VAL A 126 0.75 16.37 -16.34
N ARG A 127 0.87 15.56 -17.39
CA ARG A 127 2.15 14.99 -17.84
C ARG A 127 3.17 16.10 -18.14
N THR A 128 2.79 17.12 -18.90
CA THR A 128 3.65 18.29 -19.21
C THR A 128 4.02 19.10 -17.96
N VAL A 129 3.23 19.10 -16.88
CA VAL A 129 3.64 19.66 -15.58
C VAL A 129 4.63 18.73 -14.88
N LEU A 130 4.34 17.44 -14.78
CA LEU A 130 5.18 16.46 -14.07
C LEU A 130 6.56 16.33 -14.70
N THR A 131 6.69 16.22 -16.02
CA THR A 131 8.00 16.22 -16.71
C THR A 131 8.79 17.50 -16.44
N ARG A 132 8.17 18.68 -16.50
CA ARG A 132 8.84 19.95 -16.15
C ARG A 132 9.28 20.01 -14.68
N GLN A 133 8.58 19.32 -13.79
CA GLN A 133 8.94 19.20 -12.38
C GLN A 133 9.90 18.04 -12.07
N ARG A 134 10.34 17.25 -13.08
CA ARG A 134 11.09 15.99 -12.90
C ARG A 134 10.37 14.98 -12.01
N ARG A 135 9.08 14.79 -12.29
CA ARG A 135 8.14 13.87 -11.60
C ARG A 135 7.41 12.94 -12.57
N ASP A 136 7.95 12.75 -13.78
CA ASP A 136 7.53 11.69 -14.69
C ASP A 136 8.14 10.33 -14.28
N SER A 137 7.67 9.26 -14.92
CA SER A 137 8.10 7.89 -14.60
C SER A 137 9.62 7.73 -14.56
N HIS A 138 10.34 8.16 -15.59
CA HIS A 138 11.80 8.08 -15.66
C HIS A 138 12.51 8.88 -14.57
N ALA A 139 12.07 10.11 -14.30
CA ALA A 139 12.65 10.94 -13.23
C ALA A 139 12.41 10.33 -11.83
N LEU A 140 11.28 9.66 -11.62
CA LEU A 140 10.97 8.96 -10.38
C LEU A 140 11.77 7.65 -10.22
N GLU A 141 12.04 6.90 -11.30
CA GLU A 141 13.00 5.77 -11.26
C GLU A 141 14.39 6.24 -10.84
N LYS A 142 14.83 7.39 -11.36
CA LYS A 142 16.12 7.99 -11.01
C LYS A 142 16.15 8.41 -9.54
N ALA A 143 15.11 9.10 -9.07
CA ALA A 143 14.98 9.51 -7.67
C ALA A 143 14.91 8.31 -6.70
N PHE A 144 14.24 7.21 -7.07
CA PHE A 144 14.27 5.97 -6.29
C PHE A 144 15.70 5.40 -6.23
N SER A 145 16.38 5.30 -7.39
CA SER A 145 17.74 4.75 -7.47
C SER A 145 18.77 5.57 -6.69
N GLU A 146 18.69 6.90 -6.76
CA GLU A 146 19.51 7.84 -5.98
C GLU A 146 19.24 7.72 -4.47
N THR A 147 17.97 7.62 -4.07
CA THR A 147 17.60 7.38 -2.67
C THR A 147 18.16 6.04 -2.18
N PHE A 148 18.04 5.00 -3.00
CA PHE A 148 18.48 3.64 -2.65
C PHE A 148 20.01 3.50 -2.56
N ALA A 149 20.75 4.18 -3.43
CA ALA A 149 22.21 4.28 -3.35
C ALA A 149 22.62 4.98 -2.04
N ALA A 150 22.03 6.13 -1.71
CA ALA A 150 22.29 6.83 -0.46
C ALA A 150 21.90 6.01 0.80
N GLU A 151 20.83 5.22 0.75
CA GLU A 151 20.51 4.26 1.82
C GLU A 151 21.57 3.14 1.95
N SER A 152 22.10 2.65 0.82
CA SER A 152 23.10 1.57 0.75
C SER A 152 24.51 2.01 1.17
N GLU A 153 24.91 3.24 0.86
CA GLU A 153 26.17 3.85 1.29
C GLU A 153 26.10 4.36 2.74
N GLY A 154 24.94 4.86 3.15
CA GLY A 154 24.67 5.37 4.49
C GLY A 154 24.29 4.28 5.50
N LYS A 155 22.98 4.12 5.75
CA LYS A 155 22.48 3.26 6.84
C LYS A 155 22.73 1.77 6.61
N TYR A 156 22.61 1.27 5.38
CA TYR A 156 22.77 -0.15 5.07
C TYR A 156 24.17 -0.51 4.52
N SER A 157 25.18 0.32 4.73
CA SER A 157 26.56 -0.06 4.43
C SER A 157 27.07 -1.09 5.45
N VAL A 158 28.05 -1.91 5.05
CA VAL A 158 28.62 -2.98 5.89
C VAL A 158 29.04 -2.46 7.26
N ALA A 159 29.73 -1.32 7.32
CA ALA A 159 30.18 -0.72 8.58
C ALA A 159 29.01 -0.27 9.48
N SER A 160 27.97 0.35 8.90
CA SER A 160 26.76 0.76 9.63
C SER A 160 25.99 -0.44 10.18
N ILE A 161 25.88 -1.52 9.39
CA ILE A 161 25.24 -2.78 9.82
C ILE A 161 26.07 -3.46 10.91
N GLU A 162 27.39 -3.63 10.72
CA GLU A 162 28.29 -4.25 11.71
C GLU A 162 28.26 -3.49 13.05
N ALA A 163 28.28 -2.15 13.02
CA ALA A 163 28.16 -1.32 14.21
C ALA A 163 26.80 -1.48 14.91
N ARG A 164 25.68 -1.52 14.17
CA ARG A 164 24.34 -1.73 14.75
C ARG A 164 24.20 -3.14 15.34
N LEU A 165 24.66 -4.18 14.63
CA LEU A 165 24.63 -5.55 15.13
C LEU A 165 25.48 -5.68 16.40
N THR A 166 26.70 -5.14 16.41
CA THR A 166 27.56 -5.12 17.60
C THR A 166 26.89 -4.41 18.78
N GLN A 167 26.21 -3.27 18.56
CA GLN A 167 25.46 -2.56 19.59
C GLN A 167 24.25 -3.35 20.12
N GLN A 168 23.51 -4.09 19.29
CA GLN A 168 22.36 -4.88 19.77
C GLN A 168 22.81 -6.17 20.47
N LEU A 169 23.79 -6.89 19.90
CA LEU A 169 24.29 -8.14 20.45
C LEU A 169 25.04 -7.95 21.78
N SER A 170 25.74 -6.82 21.97
CA SER A 170 26.35 -6.47 23.27
C SER A 170 25.34 -6.08 24.37
N ARG A 171 24.07 -5.81 24.00
CA ARG A 171 22.96 -5.61 24.95
C ARG A 171 22.19 -6.89 25.28
N MET A 172 22.43 -7.98 24.54
CA MET A 172 21.90 -9.30 24.87
C MET A 172 22.67 -9.93 26.04
N SER A 173 22.08 -10.96 26.67
CA SER A 173 22.65 -11.59 27.86
C SER A 173 24.07 -12.12 27.63
N PRO A 174 24.90 -12.24 28.70
CA PRO A 174 26.22 -12.87 28.60
C PRO A 174 26.18 -14.28 28.01
N ASP A 175 25.07 -15.00 28.14
CA ASP A 175 24.88 -16.33 27.56
C ASP A 175 24.78 -16.27 26.04
N THR A 176 23.95 -15.39 25.49
CA THR A 176 23.89 -15.12 24.05
C THR A 176 25.25 -14.64 23.52
N GLN A 177 25.98 -13.83 24.30
CA GLN A 177 27.33 -13.39 23.94
C GLN A 177 28.41 -14.50 24.04
N ARG A 178 28.20 -15.56 24.83
CA ARG A 178 29.06 -16.75 24.85
C ARG A 178 28.71 -17.69 23.69
N MET A 179 27.42 -17.91 23.47
CA MET A 179 26.85 -18.67 22.35
C MET A 179 27.39 -18.19 21.00
N LEU A 180 27.40 -16.88 20.72
CA LEU A 180 27.96 -16.28 19.50
C LEU A 180 29.47 -16.54 19.25
N ARG A 181 30.18 -17.12 20.23
CA ARG A 181 31.60 -17.50 20.15
C ARG A 181 31.81 -19.01 20.13
N HIS A 182 30.74 -19.81 20.01
CA HIS A 182 30.83 -21.26 19.85
C HIS A 182 31.43 -21.61 18.48
N ALA A 183 32.24 -22.66 18.39
CA ALA A 183 32.90 -23.04 17.14
C ALA A 183 31.89 -23.35 16.02
N ASP A 184 30.81 -24.05 16.38
CA ASP A 184 29.72 -24.45 15.47
C ASP A 184 28.66 -23.35 15.23
N THR A 185 28.96 -22.09 15.53
CA THR A 185 28.05 -20.97 15.20
C THR A 185 28.05 -20.73 13.70
N TYR A 186 26.89 -20.63 13.06
CA TYR A 186 26.78 -20.38 11.62
C TYR A 186 25.58 -19.48 11.27
N ILE A 187 25.46 -19.09 10.00
CA ILE A 187 24.40 -18.23 9.49
C ILE A 187 23.44 -19.08 8.64
N GLU A 188 22.13 -18.92 8.83
CA GLU A 188 21.10 -19.46 7.93
C GLU A 188 20.43 -18.35 7.14
N ILE A 189 20.50 -18.45 5.82
CA ILE A 189 19.87 -17.53 4.87
C ILE A 189 18.64 -18.25 4.30
N PRO A 190 17.41 -17.76 4.55
CA PRO A 190 16.23 -18.29 3.88
C PRO A 190 16.34 -18.08 2.37
N GLN A 191 15.96 -19.10 1.59
CA GLN A 191 15.85 -19.01 0.15
C GLN A 191 14.38 -19.18 -0.23
N LEU A 192 13.82 -18.25 -1.01
CA LEU A 192 12.43 -18.27 -1.40
C LEU A 192 12.29 -18.32 -2.92
N SER A 193 11.44 -19.23 -3.40
CA SER A 193 11.15 -19.41 -4.81
C SER A 193 10.02 -18.46 -5.24
N PHE A 194 10.40 -17.44 -6.03
CA PHE A 194 9.51 -16.44 -6.61
C PHE A 194 9.10 -16.87 -8.01
N LEU A 195 7.84 -17.21 -8.19
CA LEU A 195 7.25 -17.51 -9.49
C LEU A 195 6.56 -16.25 -10.00
N ARG A 196 6.95 -15.76 -11.19
CA ARG A 196 6.23 -14.63 -11.81
C ARG A 196 4.81 -15.08 -12.14
N VAL A 197 3.84 -14.22 -11.90
CA VAL A 197 2.41 -14.47 -12.13
C VAL A 197 1.73 -13.32 -12.85
N VAL A 198 0.67 -13.66 -13.58
CA VAL A 198 -0.26 -12.73 -14.23
C VAL A 198 -1.64 -12.83 -13.57
N SER A 199 -2.32 -11.68 -13.41
CA SER A 199 -3.56 -11.55 -12.61
C SER A 199 -4.83 -11.39 -13.44
N SER A 200 -4.73 -11.19 -14.76
CA SER A 200 -5.88 -11.03 -15.64
C SER A 200 -5.71 -11.73 -16.99
N GLU A 201 -6.84 -12.04 -17.63
CA GLU A 201 -6.89 -12.64 -18.97
C GLU A 201 -6.22 -11.75 -20.05
N GLN A 202 -6.27 -10.43 -19.87
CA GLN A 202 -5.58 -9.45 -20.71
C GLN A 202 -4.05 -9.63 -20.64
N GLU A 203 -3.51 -9.64 -19.41
CA GLU A 203 -2.09 -9.87 -19.19
C GLU A 203 -1.66 -11.28 -19.65
N ALA A 204 -2.48 -12.30 -19.42
CA ALA A 204 -2.24 -13.67 -19.86
C ALA A 204 -2.11 -13.80 -21.39
N ARG A 205 -3.00 -13.14 -22.17
CA ARG A 205 -2.90 -13.13 -23.64
C ARG A 205 -1.61 -12.49 -24.13
N ARG A 206 -1.26 -11.31 -23.61
CA ARG A 206 -0.02 -10.58 -23.98
C ARG A 206 1.25 -11.33 -23.59
N HIS A 207 1.15 -12.27 -22.67
CA HIS A 207 2.19 -13.22 -22.25
C HIS A 207 2.12 -14.59 -22.94
N HIS A 208 1.25 -14.74 -23.94
CA HIS A 208 1.04 -15.98 -24.69
C HIS A 208 0.67 -17.20 -23.82
N VAL A 209 0.05 -16.95 -22.65
CA VAL A 209 -0.37 -17.97 -21.69
C VAL A 209 -1.68 -18.62 -22.16
N ALA A 210 -1.59 -19.89 -22.58
CA ALA A 210 -2.71 -20.62 -23.15
C ALA A 210 -3.86 -20.94 -22.16
N GLY A 211 -5.04 -21.21 -22.73
CA GLY A 211 -6.23 -21.71 -22.03
C GLY A 211 -7.10 -20.63 -21.38
N PRO A 212 -8.41 -20.89 -21.15
CA PRO A 212 -9.35 -19.91 -20.59
C PRO A 212 -8.97 -19.52 -19.17
N PHE A 213 -8.97 -18.22 -18.84
CA PHE A 213 -8.55 -17.71 -17.53
C PHE A 213 -9.69 -17.87 -16.49
N PRO A 214 -9.55 -18.72 -15.46
CA PRO A 214 -10.65 -19.06 -14.56
C PRO A 214 -10.83 -17.96 -13.50
N GLU A 215 -11.90 -17.17 -13.63
CA GLU A 215 -12.30 -16.07 -12.75
C GLU A 215 -11.33 -14.86 -12.64
N PRO A 216 -11.82 -13.65 -12.27
CA PRO A 216 -10.99 -12.44 -12.17
C PRO A 216 -10.01 -12.39 -10.99
N ARG A 217 -9.62 -13.54 -10.41
CA ARG A 217 -8.82 -13.63 -9.18
C ARG A 217 -7.77 -14.74 -9.16
N VAL A 218 -7.86 -15.74 -10.02
CA VAL A 218 -6.82 -16.78 -10.10
C VAL A 218 -5.56 -16.17 -10.72
N ARG A 219 -4.40 -16.42 -10.10
CA ARG A 219 -3.10 -16.03 -10.63
C ARG A 219 -2.52 -17.18 -11.45
N ARG A 220 -1.94 -16.88 -12.62
CA ARG A 220 -1.25 -17.89 -13.46
C ARG A 220 0.25 -17.64 -13.52
N SER A 221 1.04 -18.69 -13.37
CA SER A 221 2.49 -18.68 -13.51
C SER A 221 2.95 -18.37 -14.94
N VAL A 222 4.04 -17.60 -15.07
CA VAL A 222 4.69 -17.29 -16.35
C VAL A 222 6.20 -17.43 -16.22
N GLY A 223 6.79 -18.34 -17.01
CA GLY A 223 8.21 -18.70 -16.91
C GLY A 223 8.55 -19.51 -15.64
N ASP A 224 9.84 -19.77 -15.47
CA ASP A 224 10.34 -20.62 -14.40
C ASP A 224 10.44 -19.90 -13.03
N PRO A 225 10.30 -20.63 -11.89
CA PRO A 225 10.47 -20.04 -10.57
C PRO A 225 11.92 -19.62 -10.30
N GLN A 226 12.14 -18.36 -9.90
CA GLN A 226 13.45 -17.85 -9.50
C GLN A 226 13.64 -18.03 -7.98
N VAL A 227 14.57 -18.89 -7.58
CA VAL A 227 15.02 -18.96 -6.18
C VAL A 227 15.91 -17.76 -5.88
N ARG A 228 15.57 -17.01 -4.82
CA ARG A 228 16.37 -15.88 -4.34
C ARG A 228 16.67 -16.05 -2.85
N ASP A 229 17.89 -15.73 -2.46
CA ASP A 229 18.29 -15.59 -1.06
C ASP A 229 17.55 -14.41 -0.42
N ALA A 230 17.34 -14.51 0.90
CA ALA A 230 16.81 -13.42 1.70
C ALA A 230 17.67 -12.15 1.52
N MET A 231 16.96 -11.02 1.46
CA MET A 231 17.50 -9.75 1.03
C MET A 231 17.67 -8.81 2.22
N LEU A 232 16.72 -8.85 3.16
CA LEU A 232 16.66 -7.94 4.31
C LEU A 232 16.88 -8.67 5.65
N GLY A 233 17.11 -9.97 5.68
CA GLY A 233 17.32 -10.69 6.93
C GLY A 233 17.91 -12.10 6.78
N ALA A 234 18.37 -12.64 7.90
CA ALA A 234 18.94 -13.99 8.04
C ALA A 234 18.85 -14.45 9.50
N TYR A 235 19.35 -15.63 9.81
CA TYR A 235 19.44 -16.16 11.17
C TYR A 235 20.90 -16.41 11.56
N ILE A 236 21.26 -16.19 12.84
CA ILE A 236 22.43 -16.82 13.45
C ILE A 236 21.96 -18.05 14.19
N ARG A 237 22.59 -19.19 13.91
CA ARG A 237 22.31 -20.51 14.44
C ARG A 237 23.47 -20.96 15.32
N THR A 238 23.16 -21.46 16.52
CA THR A 238 24.17 -22.06 17.41
C THR A 238 23.64 -23.36 18.02
N PRO A 239 24.23 -24.52 17.75
CA PRO A 239 23.96 -25.74 18.50
C PRO A 239 24.73 -25.68 19.83
N VAL A 240 24.04 -25.82 20.96
CA VAL A 240 24.64 -25.83 22.31
C VAL A 240 23.93 -26.88 23.16
N GLY A 241 24.67 -27.85 23.72
CA GLY A 241 24.13 -28.84 24.65
C GLY A 241 23.01 -29.73 24.08
N GLY A 242 22.99 -29.96 22.77
CA GLY A 242 21.92 -30.70 22.07
C GLY A 242 20.68 -29.86 21.72
N SER A 243 20.59 -28.62 22.23
CA SER A 243 19.59 -27.63 21.82
C SER A 243 20.11 -26.76 20.68
N LEU A 244 19.19 -26.20 19.90
CA LEU A 244 19.49 -25.19 18.89
C LEU A 244 19.00 -23.82 19.37
N HIS A 245 19.90 -22.84 19.36
CA HIS A 245 19.55 -21.44 19.61
C HIS A 245 19.59 -20.64 18.31
N SER A 246 18.51 -19.90 18.05
CA SER A 246 18.34 -19.08 16.85
C SER A 246 18.17 -17.61 17.23
N LEU A 247 18.98 -16.74 16.62
CA LEU A 247 18.70 -15.31 16.54
C LEU A 247 18.21 -15.00 15.13
N PHE A 248 17.09 -14.32 15.01
CA PHE A 248 16.62 -13.70 13.77
C PHE A 248 17.21 -12.29 13.65
N ILE A 249 17.72 -11.95 12.47
CA ILE A 249 18.26 -10.64 12.13
C ILE A 249 17.50 -10.07 10.93
N SER A 250 17.07 -8.81 11.01
CA SER A 250 16.41 -8.11 9.89
C SER A 250 16.75 -6.61 9.83
N LEU A 251 17.05 -6.11 8.63
CA LEU A 251 17.19 -4.68 8.30
C LEU A 251 15.83 -3.96 8.16
N ALA A 252 14.73 -4.72 8.05
CA ALA A 252 13.38 -4.19 7.88
C ALA A 252 12.68 -3.83 9.22
N THR A 253 13.30 -4.11 10.38
CA THR A 253 12.70 -3.90 11.70
C THR A 253 13.49 -2.93 12.60
N PRO A 254 12.83 -2.21 13.54
CA PRO A 254 13.52 -1.33 14.49
C PRO A 254 14.39 -2.05 15.52
N SER A 255 14.02 -3.28 15.91
CA SER A 255 14.80 -4.12 16.83
C SER A 255 16.05 -4.71 16.16
N THR A 256 15.93 -5.11 14.89
CA THR A 256 16.93 -5.80 14.07
C THR A 256 17.46 -7.13 14.58
N VAL A 257 17.52 -7.39 15.88
CA VAL A 257 17.83 -8.73 16.42
C VAL A 257 16.70 -9.18 17.34
N GLN A 258 16.25 -10.41 17.17
CA GLN A 258 15.21 -11.07 17.97
C GLN A 258 15.64 -12.51 18.26
N GLN A 259 15.43 -12.99 19.48
CA GLN A 259 15.59 -14.42 19.79
C GLN A 259 14.38 -15.19 19.27
N VAL A 260 14.63 -16.32 18.60
CA VAL A 260 13.60 -17.21 18.07
C VAL A 260 13.69 -18.56 18.78
N LEU A 261 12.54 -19.02 19.29
CA LEU A 261 12.38 -20.31 19.96
C LEU A 261 11.67 -21.35 19.09
N GLU A 262 11.13 -20.91 17.95
CA GLU A 262 10.50 -21.74 16.92
C GLU A 262 11.55 -22.28 15.94
N ASP A 263 11.14 -23.24 15.10
CA ASP A 263 11.91 -23.62 13.92
C ASP A 263 12.13 -22.43 12.97
N THR A 264 13.33 -22.32 12.38
CA THR A 264 13.69 -21.17 11.53
C THR A 264 12.89 -21.12 10.23
N LEU A 265 12.48 -22.26 9.67
CA LEU A 265 11.67 -22.32 8.44
C LEU A 265 10.21 -21.95 8.72
N ALA A 266 9.65 -22.40 9.85
CA ALA A 266 8.34 -21.97 10.33
C ALA A 266 8.31 -20.46 10.60
N HIS A 267 9.28 -19.94 11.35
CA HIS A 267 9.38 -18.50 11.65
C HIS A 267 9.59 -17.68 10.37
N ALA A 268 10.45 -18.11 9.45
CA ALA A 268 10.70 -17.42 8.18
C ALA A 268 9.46 -17.39 7.26
N SER A 269 8.66 -18.46 7.26
CA SER A 269 7.43 -18.52 6.47
C SER A 269 6.36 -17.54 6.97
N GLN A 270 6.34 -17.23 8.27
CA GLN A 270 5.49 -16.19 8.85
C GLN A 270 6.03 -14.76 8.58
N HIS A 271 7.36 -14.61 8.53
CA HIS A 271 8.04 -13.30 8.49
C HIS A 271 8.65 -12.94 7.12
N VAL A 272 8.08 -13.44 6.02
CA VAL A 272 8.54 -13.20 4.63
C VAL A 272 8.86 -11.72 4.36
N ASN A 273 7.95 -10.80 4.73
CA ASN A 273 8.13 -9.37 4.46
C ASN A 273 9.32 -8.74 5.23
N GLN A 274 9.77 -9.37 6.31
CA GLN A 274 10.94 -8.92 7.09
C GLN A 274 12.26 -9.54 6.58
N LEU A 275 12.18 -10.58 5.73
CA LEU A 275 13.30 -11.27 5.11
C LEU A 275 13.54 -10.84 3.65
N PHE A 276 12.47 -10.51 2.92
CA PHE A 276 12.50 -10.20 1.48
C PHE A 276 11.95 -8.80 1.14
N GLY A 277 11.40 -8.08 2.13
CA GLY A 277 10.74 -6.79 1.92
C GLY A 277 9.34 -6.93 1.30
N GLU A 278 8.86 -5.84 0.70
CA GLU A 278 7.59 -5.82 -0.03
C GLU A 278 7.72 -6.64 -1.33
N VAL A 279 7.04 -7.78 -1.41
CA VAL A 279 7.03 -8.65 -2.60
C VAL A 279 6.11 -8.03 -3.67
N PRO A 280 6.61 -7.69 -4.88
CA PRO A 280 5.77 -7.07 -5.91
C PRO A 280 4.60 -7.96 -6.34
N GLU A 281 3.43 -7.35 -6.62
CA GLU A 281 2.19 -8.09 -6.90
C GLU A 281 2.30 -9.11 -8.04
N ALA A 282 3.18 -8.87 -9.01
CA ALA A 282 3.46 -9.74 -10.15
C ALA A 282 4.27 -11.01 -9.81
N TYR A 283 4.56 -11.28 -8.53
CA TYR A 283 5.15 -12.52 -8.05
C TYR A 283 4.22 -13.28 -7.11
N MET A 284 4.41 -14.59 -7.05
CA MET A 284 3.87 -15.49 -6.05
C MET A 284 5.02 -16.29 -5.43
N THR A 285 5.04 -16.38 -4.11
CA THR A 285 6.01 -17.18 -3.36
C THR A 285 5.54 -18.62 -3.29
N THR A 286 6.45 -19.59 -3.47
CA THR A 286 6.09 -21.02 -3.56
C THR A 286 6.77 -21.87 -2.49
N ARG A 287 8.04 -22.26 -2.70
CA ARG A 287 8.83 -23.05 -1.74
C ARG A 287 9.87 -22.19 -1.04
N MET A 288 9.97 -22.32 0.28
CA MET A 288 11.09 -21.81 1.08
C MET A 288 12.07 -22.95 1.42
N GLN A 289 13.35 -22.62 1.54
CA GLN A 289 14.45 -23.49 1.97
C GLN A 289 15.43 -22.68 2.86
N MET A 290 16.42 -23.34 3.47
CA MET A 290 17.48 -22.69 4.24
C MET A 290 18.85 -23.00 3.65
N ARG A 291 19.68 -21.98 3.46
CA ARG A 291 21.09 -22.09 3.05
C ARG A 291 22.00 -21.76 4.22
N ALA A 292 22.78 -22.73 4.67
CA ALA A 292 23.81 -22.51 5.68
C ALA A 292 25.04 -21.80 5.08
N VAL A 293 25.64 -20.89 5.86
CA VAL A 293 26.90 -20.19 5.56
C VAL A 293 27.75 -20.18 6.84
N GLY A 294 29.02 -20.53 6.73
CA GLY A 294 29.94 -20.53 7.87
C GLY A 294 30.17 -19.13 8.47
N PRO A 295 30.67 -19.03 9.72
CA PRO A 295 30.81 -17.76 10.45
C PRO A 295 31.90 -16.82 9.91
N GLY A 296 32.63 -17.23 8.86
CA GLY A 296 33.78 -16.49 8.33
C GLY A 296 34.88 -16.32 9.37
N LYS A 297 35.52 -15.14 9.39
CA LYS A 297 36.49 -14.76 10.45
C LYS A 297 35.83 -14.05 11.64
N ASN A 298 34.64 -13.49 11.43
CA ASN A 298 33.82 -12.79 12.42
C ASN A 298 32.37 -12.84 11.93
N ILE A 299 31.51 -13.57 12.65
CA ILE A 299 30.12 -13.79 12.23
C ILE A 299 29.32 -12.50 12.11
N VAL A 300 29.60 -11.48 12.93
CA VAL A 300 28.89 -10.18 12.88
C VAL A 300 29.23 -9.44 11.60
N ARG A 301 30.50 -9.48 11.19
CA ARG A 301 30.96 -8.86 9.94
C ARG A 301 30.48 -9.63 8.71
N THR A 302 30.63 -10.95 8.70
CA THR A 302 30.16 -11.80 7.59
C THR A 302 28.65 -11.68 7.41
N LEU A 303 27.88 -11.56 8.50
CA LEU A 303 26.45 -11.22 8.43
C LEU A 303 26.19 -9.80 7.90
N ALA A 304 26.98 -8.81 8.30
CA ALA A 304 26.86 -7.44 7.78
C ALA A 304 27.16 -7.35 6.28
N GLU A 305 28.15 -8.09 5.79
CA GLU A 305 28.50 -8.23 4.37
C GLU A 305 27.33 -8.89 3.61
N LEU A 306 26.82 -10.04 4.07
CA LEU A 306 25.68 -10.75 3.48
C LEU A 306 24.38 -9.91 3.45
N LEU A 307 24.11 -9.13 4.51
CA LEU A 307 22.94 -8.24 4.59
C LEU A 307 23.09 -6.99 3.73
N HIS A 308 24.32 -6.49 3.50
CA HIS A 308 24.57 -5.40 2.57
C HIS A 308 24.36 -5.82 1.11
N GLU A 309 24.90 -6.98 0.70
CA GLU A 309 24.60 -7.55 -0.61
C GLU A 309 23.09 -7.88 -0.74
N GLY A 310 22.47 -8.37 0.33
CA GLY A 310 21.04 -8.60 0.40
C GLY A 310 20.25 -7.33 0.13
N HIS A 311 20.64 -6.21 0.75
CA HIS A 311 20.06 -4.90 0.48
C HIS A 311 20.21 -4.50 -0.99
N GLN A 312 21.40 -4.65 -1.58
CA GLN A 312 21.61 -4.38 -3.01
C GLN A 312 20.65 -5.22 -3.90
N ARG A 313 20.50 -6.52 -3.60
CA ARG A 313 19.52 -7.41 -4.27
C ARG A 313 18.06 -6.99 -4.05
N PHE A 314 17.73 -6.42 -2.89
CA PHE A 314 16.40 -5.83 -2.64
C PHE A 314 16.15 -4.62 -3.55
N GLY A 315 17.15 -3.77 -3.77
CA GLY A 315 17.03 -2.60 -4.65
C GLY A 315 16.63 -2.98 -6.07
N GLU A 316 17.28 -3.99 -6.65
CA GLU A 316 16.94 -4.55 -7.96
C GLU A 316 15.54 -5.17 -7.98
N PHE A 317 15.20 -5.95 -6.94
CA PHE A 317 13.91 -6.64 -6.84
C PHE A 317 12.73 -5.67 -6.66
N ALA A 318 12.89 -4.64 -5.83
CA ALA A 318 11.90 -3.57 -5.64
C ALA A 318 11.85 -2.58 -6.81
N ARG A 319 12.92 -2.47 -7.61
CA ARG A 319 12.92 -1.68 -8.86
C ARG A 319 12.02 -2.31 -9.94
N SER A 320 11.95 -3.64 -10.00
CA SER A 320 11.40 -4.50 -11.07
C SER A 320 10.49 -3.81 -12.09
N GLU A 321 10.79 -3.98 -13.39
CA GLU A 321 10.04 -3.35 -14.48
C GLU A 321 8.51 -3.48 -14.39
N THR A 322 7.81 -2.50 -14.97
CA THR A 322 6.35 -2.43 -14.87
C THR A 322 5.68 -3.59 -15.61
N ARG A 323 4.44 -3.95 -15.21
CA ARG A 323 3.67 -5.03 -15.86
C ARG A 323 3.55 -4.82 -17.37
N GLU A 324 3.34 -3.58 -17.82
CA GLU A 324 3.35 -3.23 -19.25
C GLU A 324 4.72 -3.30 -19.92
N ALA A 325 5.83 -2.97 -19.25
CA ALA A 325 7.17 -3.07 -19.83
C ALA A 325 7.61 -4.54 -19.99
N LEU A 326 7.25 -5.36 -19.01
CA LEU A 326 7.51 -6.80 -18.97
C LEU A 326 6.60 -7.63 -19.89
N ALA A 327 5.58 -7.05 -20.52
CA ALA A 327 4.65 -7.73 -21.42
C ALA A 327 5.15 -7.70 -22.88
N PRO A 328 5.31 -8.85 -23.56
CA PRO A 328 5.69 -8.92 -24.97
C PRO A 328 4.80 -8.03 -25.87
N GLU A 329 3.49 -8.10 -25.68
CA GLU A 329 2.51 -7.24 -26.35
C GLU A 329 2.16 -6.03 -25.45
N SER A 330 3.13 -5.12 -25.32
CA SER A 330 3.01 -3.93 -24.47
C SER A 330 2.05 -2.88 -25.02
N HIS A 331 1.04 -2.49 -24.23
CA HIS A 331 0.13 -1.38 -24.51
C HIS A 331 0.42 -0.14 -23.64
N ARG A 332 1.65 0.01 -23.11
CA ARG A 332 2.10 1.23 -22.37
C ARG A 332 1.78 2.57 -23.05
N HIS A 333 1.69 2.57 -24.38
CA HIS A 333 1.38 3.75 -25.20
C HIS A 333 -0.12 4.07 -25.27
N VAL A 334 -0.98 3.13 -24.87
CA VAL A 334 -2.44 3.24 -24.93
C VAL A 334 -2.97 4.08 -23.77
N ARG A 335 -3.61 5.18 -24.12
CA ARG A 335 -4.33 6.04 -23.18
C ARG A 335 -5.72 5.46 -22.90
N GLN A 336 -5.94 5.03 -21.65
CA GLN A 336 -7.23 4.55 -21.17
C GLN A 336 -8.37 5.55 -21.49
N ARG A 337 -9.56 5.03 -21.80
CA ARG A 337 -10.77 5.85 -21.93
C ARG A 337 -11.04 6.50 -20.58
N ARG A 338 -11.32 7.80 -20.54
CA ARG A 338 -11.79 8.44 -19.30
C ARG A 338 -13.26 8.11 -19.05
N CYS A 339 -13.61 8.06 -17.78
CA CYS A 339 -15.00 8.17 -17.34
C CYS A 339 -15.66 9.36 -18.02
N GLN A 340 -16.89 9.19 -18.49
CA GLN A 340 -17.69 10.33 -18.89
C GLN A 340 -18.16 11.02 -17.60
N ARG A 341 -17.82 12.31 -17.42
CA ARG A 341 -18.76 13.14 -16.68
C ARG A 341 -20.04 13.13 -17.47
N ASP A 342 -21.16 12.90 -16.80
CA ASP A 342 -22.47 13.18 -17.37
C ASP A 342 -22.48 14.64 -17.81
N ALA A 343 -22.46 14.85 -19.12
CA ALA A 343 -22.85 16.13 -19.66
C ALA A 343 -24.32 16.31 -19.29
N PRO A 344 -24.75 17.45 -18.73
CA PRO A 344 -26.17 17.71 -18.53
C PRO A 344 -26.86 17.51 -19.87
N ALA A 345 -27.84 16.62 -19.91
CA ALA A 345 -28.44 16.15 -21.15
C ALA A 345 -28.88 17.36 -22.00
N PRO A 346 -28.63 17.36 -23.33
CA PRO A 346 -28.94 18.50 -24.18
C PRO A 346 -30.43 18.82 -24.01
N SER A 347 -30.72 19.99 -23.47
CA SER A 347 -32.09 20.45 -23.25
C SER A 347 -32.80 20.49 -24.60
N VAL A 348 -33.78 19.62 -24.78
CA VAL A 348 -34.55 19.55 -26.02
C VAL A 348 -35.41 20.82 -26.09
N SER A 349 -34.89 21.84 -26.77
CA SER A 349 -35.60 23.08 -27.05
C SER A 349 -36.70 22.83 -28.07
N THR A 350 -37.83 22.28 -27.61
CA THR A 350 -39.08 22.17 -28.38
C THR A 350 -39.66 23.57 -28.61
N THR A 351 -39.15 24.26 -29.62
CA THR A 351 -39.71 25.50 -30.14
C THR A 351 -40.38 25.22 -31.48
N GLN A 352 -41.71 25.01 -31.47
CA GLN A 352 -42.66 25.58 -32.43
C GLN A 352 -44.10 25.13 -32.16
N THR A 353 -44.97 26.12 -31.93
CA THR A 353 -46.43 26.01 -32.09
C THR A 353 -46.76 26.22 -33.57
N PRO A 354 -47.82 25.58 -34.11
CA PRO A 354 -48.97 26.39 -34.55
C PRO A 354 -50.31 25.88 -33.97
N ALA A 355 -51.40 26.58 -34.27
CA ALA A 355 -52.60 26.60 -33.42
C ALA A 355 -53.91 26.12 -34.09
N LEU A 356 -54.93 25.93 -33.24
CA LEU A 356 -56.37 25.79 -33.50
C LEU A 356 -56.88 24.60 -34.34
N ALA A 357 -57.56 23.66 -33.66
CA ALA A 357 -58.95 23.28 -33.98
C ALA A 357 -59.65 22.59 -32.78
N ARG A 358 -60.95 22.84 -32.62
CA ARG A 358 -61.95 22.20 -31.71
C ARG A 358 -63.35 22.46 -32.33
N PRO A 359 -64.46 21.77 -31.98
CA PRO A 359 -64.85 21.23 -30.66
C PRO A 359 -64.76 19.67 -30.62
N THR A 360 -65.62 18.79 -30.07
CA THR A 360 -66.96 18.87 -29.44
C THR A 360 -67.25 17.67 -28.53
N SER A 361 -68.24 17.84 -27.64
CA SER A 361 -69.02 16.83 -26.89
C SER A 361 -68.32 16.08 -25.72
N ARG A 362 -68.81 16.17 -24.46
CA ARG A 362 -70.04 15.60 -23.81
C ARG A 362 -69.91 14.08 -23.55
N ILE A 363 -70.20 13.49 -22.37
CA ILE A 363 -71.08 13.86 -21.23
C ILE A 363 -70.47 13.53 -19.84
N ASP A 364 -70.93 14.29 -18.84
CA ASP A 364 -70.99 14.17 -17.36
C ASP A 364 -70.64 12.85 -16.62
N ALA A 365 -69.99 12.99 -15.45
CA ALA A 365 -70.53 12.57 -14.13
C ALA A 365 -69.68 13.09 -12.94
N GLN A 366 -70.33 13.40 -11.81
CA GLN A 366 -69.81 13.88 -10.51
C GLN A 366 -70.56 13.11 -9.38
N PRO A 367 -70.35 13.36 -8.06
CA PRO A 367 -69.17 13.82 -7.30
C PRO A 367 -68.87 12.91 -6.08
N GLN A 368 -67.80 13.17 -5.31
CA GLN A 368 -67.80 13.11 -3.83
C GLN A 368 -66.80 14.13 -3.26
N THR A 369 -66.95 14.50 -1.97
CA THR A 369 -66.49 15.79 -1.42
C THR A 369 -65.88 15.65 -0.01
N SER A 370 -65.02 16.61 0.37
CA SER A 370 -64.46 16.90 1.72
C SER A 370 -63.03 16.37 1.95
N ALA A 371 -62.06 17.13 2.50
CA ALA A 371 -62.06 18.56 2.88
C ALA A 371 -60.65 19.20 2.74
N LEU A 372 -60.64 20.54 2.73
CA LEU A 372 -59.46 21.45 2.76
C LEU A 372 -59.18 21.89 4.23
N PRO A 373 -58.19 22.76 4.58
CA PRO A 373 -57.27 23.56 3.74
C PRO A 373 -55.78 23.66 4.22
N VAL A 374 -54.91 24.25 3.38
CA VAL A 374 -53.77 25.17 3.76
C VAL A 374 -52.60 24.55 4.58
N GLN A 375 -51.29 24.83 4.37
CA GLN A 375 -50.59 26.02 3.87
C GLN A 375 -49.21 25.66 3.24
N ASP A 376 -48.70 26.49 2.31
CA ASP A 376 -47.28 26.58 1.90
C ASP A 376 -46.93 28.08 1.81
N PRO A 377 -45.77 28.55 2.32
CA PRO A 377 -44.71 28.91 1.37
C PRO A 377 -43.26 28.73 1.87
N SER A 378 -42.48 27.95 1.14
CA SER A 378 -41.17 28.36 0.56
C SER A 378 -40.31 29.38 1.34
N ARG A 379 -39.35 28.91 2.15
CA ARG A 379 -38.07 29.59 2.52
C ARG A 379 -37.14 28.62 3.27
N ALA A 380 -35.81 28.65 3.20
CA ALA A 380 -34.84 29.09 2.18
C ALA A 380 -33.41 28.68 2.67
N ARG A 381 -32.40 28.76 1.79
CA ARG A 381 -30.94 28.78 2.09
C ARG A 381 -30.29 27.50 2.67
N LEU A 382 -29.48 26.88 1.81
CA LEU A 382 -28.05 26.61 2.07
C LEU A 382 -27.64 26.29 3.52
N ARG A 383 -27.48 25.00 3.85
CA ARG A 383 -26.61 24.58 4.95
C ARG A 383 -25.16 24.97 4.64
N ARG A 384 -24.75 26.19 5.03
CA ARG A 384 -23.33 26.54 5.20
C ARG A 384 -22.69 25.54 6.16
N GLU A 385 -21.44 25.20 5.90
CA GLU A 385 -20.59 24.44 6.81
C GLU A 385 -20.39 25.24 8.11
N ARG A 386 -21.25 24.98 9.11
CA ARG A 386 -21.10 25.58 10.44
C ARG A 386 -19.94 24.88 11.13
N LYS A 387 -18.74 25.47 11.05
CA LYS A 387 -17.61 25.09 11.89
C LYS A 387 -18.09 25.07 13.36
N PRO A 388 -17.86 23.98 14.11
CA PRO A 388 -18.33 23.90 15.49
C PRO A 388 -17.65 24.98 16.33
N SER A 389 -18.41 25.57 17.25
CA SER A 389 -17.88 26.54 18.20
C SER A 389 -16.92 25.89 19.19
N LEU A 390 -16.07 26.72 19.81
CA LEU A 390 -15.08 26.25 20.77
C LEU A 390 -15.73 25.57 21.98
N ALA A 391 -16.93 26.04 22.40
CA ALA A 391 -17.73 25.40 23.45
C ALA A 391 -18.28 24.02 23.02
N GLU A 392 -18.80 23.88 21.79
CA GLU A 392 -19.27 22.59 21.26
C GLU A 392 -18.13 21.56 21.18
N MET A 393 -16.93 21.99 20.77
CA MET A 393 -15.73 21.13 20.75
C MET A 393 -15.26 20.73 22.16
N GLN A 394 -15.29 21.65 23.14
CA GLN A 394 -14.97 21.35 24.53
C GLN A 394 -15.99 20.39 25.19
N ALA A 395 -17.27 20.51 24.85
CA ALA A 395 -18.31 19.58 25.31
C ALA A 395 -18.09 18.17 24.73
N ALA A 396 -17.77 18.07 23.43
CA ALA A 396 -17.46 16.80 22.77
C ALA A 396 -16.22 16.11 23.37
N LEU A 397 -15.16 16.87 23.69
CA LEU A 397 -13.97 16.34 24.36
C LEU A 397 -14.29 15.79 25.77
N LYS A 398 -15.05 16.53 26.59
CA LYS A 398 -15.46 16.05 27.93
C LYS A 398 -16.35 14.79 27.86
N ALA A 399 -17.20 14.67 26.85
CA ALA A 399 -17.99 13.45 26.62
C ALA A 399 -17.08 12.24 26.29
N LEU A 400 -16.11 12.43 25.39
CA LEU A 400 -15.11 11.40 25.05
C LEU A 400 -14.25 10.98 26.25
N GLU A 401 -13.78 11.93 27.07
CA GLU A 401 -13.04 11.61 28.30
C GLU A 401 -13.88 10.80 29.29
N ARG A 402 -15.17 11.09 29.43
CA ARG A 402 -16.07 10.31 30.29
C ARG A 402 -16.26 8.89 29.77
N GLN A 403 -16.46 8.74 28.45
CA GLN A 403 -16.64 7.44 27.80
C GLN A 403 -15.37 6.58 27.87
N MET A 404 -14.17 7.18 27.73
CA MET A 404 -12.91 6.44 27.96
C MET A 404 -12.77 5.95 29.40
N ARG A 405 -13.17 6.75 30.40
CA ARG A 405 -13.16 6.34 31.81
C ARG A 405 -14.15 5.20 32.06
N GLU A 406 -15.35 5.27 31.49
CA GLU A 406 -16.37 4.21 31.55
C GLU A 406 -15.89 2.89 30.92
N MET A 407 -15.17 2.93 29.78
CA MET A 407 -14.57 1.70 29.23
C MET A 407 -13.38 1.19 30.06
N SER A 408 -12.57 2.09 30.63
CA SER A 408 -11.39 1.70 31.45
C SER A 408 -11.75 1.01 32.77
N SER A 409 -12.94 1.27 33.33
CA SER A 409 -13.44 0.57 34.52
C SER A 409 -14.05 -0.79 34.16
N GLN A 410 -14.54 -0.97 32.93
CA GLN A 410 -15.00 -2.27 32.41
C GLN A 410 -13.85 -3.18 31.99
N SER A 411 -12.69 -2.63 31.58
CA SER A 411 -11.55 -3.39 31.08
C SER A 411 -10.58 -3.94 32.14
N ARG A 412 -11.04 -4.18 33.38
CA ARG A 412 -10.23 -4.88 34.41
C ARG A 412 -10.37 -6.40 34.24
N PRO A 413 -9.30 -7.16 33.94
CA PRO A 413 -9.38 -8.61 33.88
C PRO A 413 -9.66 -9.18 35.27
N ARG A 414 -10.73 -9.97 35.39
CA ARG A 414 -10.90 -10.89 36.52
C ARG A 414 -10.00 -12.09 36.27
N TYR A 415 -8.80 -12.06 36.84
CA TYR A 415 -8.06 -13.29 37.09
C TYR A 415 -8.72 -14.03 38.26
N GLY A 416 -8.92 -15.34 38.06
CA GLY A 416 -9.36 -16.34 39.02
C GLY A 416 -8.84 -17.69 38.53
#